data_AF-A0A967IJY5-F1
#
_entry.id   AF-A0A967IJY5-F1
#
_cell.length_a   1.000
_cell.length_b   1.000
_cell.length_c   1.000
_cell.angle_alpha   90.00
_cell.angle_beta   90.00
_cell.angle_gamma   90.00
#
_symmetry.space_group_name_H-M   'P 1'
#
loop_
_entity.id
_entity.type
_entity.pdbx_description
1 polymer ?
#
loop_
_entity_poly.entity_id
_entity_poly.type
_entity_poly.pdbx_seq_one_letter_code
_entity_poly.pdbx_strand_id
1 'polypeptide(L)'
;MQSSPQAVLQRIQPVGKVRVGEPEATVAAAPAATTAPAPAATATASAGADGEGVYSKACVACHSTGVAGAPKVGDKAAWEPRMAQGMEALLNAAIKGKGAMPPKGGNMSLSDEEVKGAVRYMLEKTGVQPG
;
A
#
# COMPACT_ATOMS: atom_id res chain seq x y z
N MET A 1 -34.00 -20.79 -20.73
CA MET A 1 -32.84 -19.89 -20.93
C MET A 1 -33.29 -18.45 -20.67
N GLN A 2 -33.60 -18.10 -19.42
CA GLN A 2 -34.06 -16.76 -19.07
C GLN A 2 -32.85 -15.85 -18.78
N SER A 3 -32.42 -15.09 -19.79
CA SER A 3 -31.65 -13.86 -19.55
C SER A 3 -32.61 -12.80 -19.03
N SER A 4 -32.90 -12.84 -17.72
CA SER A 4 -33.76 -11.86 -17.08
C SER A 4 -33.03 -10.51 -16.99
N PRO A 5 -33.70 -9.37 -17.26
CA PRO A 5 -33.12 -8.03 -17.20
C PRO A 5 -32.47 -7.68 -15.84
N GLN A 6 -32.81 -8.44 -14.80
CA GLN A 6 -32.20 -8.35 -13.47
C GLN A 6 -30.70 -8.72 -13.46
N ALA A 7 -30.25 -9.68 -14.28
CA ALA A 7 -28.84 -10.07 -14.36
C ALA A 7 -27.98 -9.01 -15.09
N VAL A 8 -28.59 -8.27 -16.01
CA VAL A 8 -27.94 -7.14 -16.69
C VAL A 8 -27.81 -5.97 -15.71
N LEU A 9 -28.86 -5.65 -14.96
CA LEU A 9 -28.84 -4.59 -13.93
C LEU A 9 -27.76 -4.80 -12.87
N GLN A 10 -27.46 -6.05 -12.52
CA GLN A 10 -26.43 -6.35 -11.53
C GLN A 10 -24.99 -6.12 -12.04
N ARG A 11 -24.78 -6.09 -13.37
CA ARG A 11 -23.47 -5.83 -14.00
C ARG A 11 -23.20 -4.36 -14.32
N ILE A 12 -24.25 -3.55 -14.40
CA ILE A 12 -24.16 -2.09 -14.60
C ILE A 12 -24.20 -1.33 -13.27
N GLN A 13 -24.18 -2.02 -12.13
CA GLN A 13 -24.04 -1.35 -10.85
C GLN A 13 -22.63 -0.71 -10.73
N PRO A 14 -22.55 0.55 -10.26
CA PRO A 14 -21.27 1.22 -10.10
C PRO A 14 -20.48 0.55 -8.98
N VAL A 15 -19.32 0.00 -9.33
CA VAL A 15 -18.39 -0.65 -8.39
C VAL A 15 -17.59 0.33 -7.52
N GLY A 16 -17.86 1.63 -7.63
CA GLY A 16 -17.24 2.65 -6.79
C GLY A 16 -17.90 4.01 -6.93
N LYS A 17 -17.93 4.78 -5.83
CA LYS A 17 -18.35 6.19 -5.84
C LYS A 17 -17.12 7.07 -6.03
N VAL A 18 -17.06 7.79 -7.14
CA VAL A 18 -16.07 8.85 -7.36
C VAL A 18 -16.40 10.00 -6.40
N ARG A 19 -15.53 10.22 -5.42
CA ARG A 19 -15.53 11.43 -4.61
C ARG A 19 -14.71 12.47 -5.35
N VAL A 20 -15.36 13.47 -5.94
CA VAL A 20 -14.68 14.71 -6.34
C VAL A 20 -14.44 15.49 -5.06
N GLY A 21 -13.19 15.58 -4.64
CA GLY A 21 -12.76 16.43 -3.54
C GLY A 21 -12.26 17.75 -4.09
N GLU A 22 -12.96 18.83 -3.76
CA GLU A 22 -12.40 20.18 -3.78
C GLU A 22 -12.08 20.57 -2.32
N PRO A 23 -11.06 21.42 -2.08
CA PRO A 23 -10.36 21.46 -0.81
C PRO A 23 -11.03 22.43 0.14
N GLU A 24 -11.20 22.03 1.39
CA GLU A 24 -11.27 23.04 2.45
C GLU A 24 -10.56 22.56 3.72
N ALA A 25 -9.73 23.48 4.18
CA ALA A 25 -8.87 23.39 5.32
C ALA A 25 -9.64 23.52 6.65
N THR A 26 -8.87 23.39 7.73
CA THR A 26 -9.13 23.77 9.12
C THR A 26 -10.07 22.88 9.92
N VAL A 27 -9.56 22.27 10.99
CA VAL A 27 -9.65 22.86 12.34
C VAL A 27 -8.43 22.43 13.16
N ALA A 28 -7.70 23.42 13.68
CA ALA A 28 -6.67 23.26 14.69
C ALA A 28 -7.30 23.09 16.09
N ALA A 29 -6.74 22.23 16.93
CA ALA A 29 -6.72 22.41 18.39
C ALA A 29 -5.77 21.41 19.07
N ALA A 30 -4.66 21.91 19.62
CA ALA A 30 -3.97 21.32 20.76
C ALA A 30 -4.57 21.93 22.05
N PRO A 31 -4.50 21.28 23.23
CA PRO A 31 -3.26 21.34 24.02
C PRO A 31 -2.89 20.09 24.88
N ALA A 32 -1.57 20.00 25.15
CA ALA A 32 -0.83 19.55 26.35
C ALA A 32 -1.23 18.34 27.25
N ALA A 33 -0.28 17.38 27.31
CA ALA A 33 0.39 16.75 28.48
C ALA A 33 -0.22 15.61 29.33
N THR A 34 0.61 14.56 29.51
CA THR A 34 0.67 13.44 30.51
C THR A 34 -0.47 12.39 30.46
N THR A 35 -0.26 11.09 30.21
CA THR A 35 0.43 10.07 31.02
C THR A 35 0.53 8.76 30.19
N ALA A 36 1.59 7.96 30.35
CA ALA A 36 1.75 6.61 29.74
C ALA A 36 1.07 5.49 30.60
N PRO A 37 0.94 4.24 30.12
CA PRO A 37 0.74 3.74 28.75
C PRO A 37 -0.63 3.04 28.60
N ALA A 38 -1.35 3.30 27.51
CA ALA A 38 -2.56 2.55 27.16
C ALA A 38 -2.22 1.40 26.20
N PRO A 39 -2.86 0.21 26.35
CA PRO A 39 -2.61 -0.93 25.48
C PRO A 39 -3.11 -0.66 24.05
N ALA A 40 -2.25 -1.00 23.09
CA ALA A 40 -2.48 -1.23 21.67
C ALA A 40 -3.84 -0.75 21.12
N ALA A 41 -3.91 0.54 20.76
CA ALA A 41 -4.83 0.96 19.73
C ALA A 41 -4.31 0.37 18.41
N THR A 42 -5.09 -0.56 17.85
CA THR A 42 -4.96 -1.01 16.47
C THR A 42 -5.13 0.18 15.54
N ALA A 43 -4.05 0.90 15.28
CA ALA A 43 -3.95 1.76 14.13
C ALA A 43 -3.74 0.82 12.93
N THR A 44 -4.84 0.29 12.39
CA THR A 44 -4.90 -0.05 10.97
C THR A 44 -4.73 1.27 10.22
N ALA A 45 -3.48 1.73 10.10
CA ALA A 45 -3.13 2.85 9.27
C ALA A 45 -3.56 2.49 7.86
N SER A 46 -4.45 3.31 7.30
CA SER A 46 -5.04 3.12 6.00
C SER A 46 -3.94 2.99 4.92
N ALA A 47 -3.56 1.76 4.55
CA ALA A 47 -2.99 1.47 3.24
C ALA A 47 -4.05 1.49 2.13
N GLY A 48 -5.27 1.95 2.45
CA GLY A 48 -6.49 1.62 1.74
C GLY A 48 -6.94 2.58 0.64
N ALA A 49 -6.23 3.65 0.33
CA ALA A 49 -6.64 4.50 -0.80
C ALA A 49 -5.91 4.11 -2.11
N ASP A 50 -4.58 3.98 -2.10
CA ASP A 50 -3.81 3.84 -3.35
C ASP A 50 -2.73 2.74 -3.34
N GLY A 51 -2.31 2.24 -2.17
CA GLY A 51 -1.19 1.31 -2.05
C GLY A 51 -1.42 -0.03 -2.76
N GLU A 52 -2.59 -0.63 -2.57
CA GLU A 52 -2.99 -1.86 -3.27
C GLU A 52 -3.12 -1.63 -4.79
N GLY A 53 -3.63 -0.46 -5.20
CA GLY A 53 -3.77 -0.10 -6.60
C GLY A 53 -2.43 0.03 -7.31
N VAL A 54 -1.47 0.70 -6.67
CA VAL A 54 -0.09 0.84 -7.18
C VAL A 54 0.61 -0.52 -7.19
N TYR A 55 0.46 -1.32 -6.13
CA TYR A 55 0.97 -2.69 -6.09
C TYR A 55 0.47 -3.49 -7.30
N SER A 56 -0.84 -3.47 -7.53
CA SER A 56 -1.48 -4.23 -8.61
C SER A 56 -1.05 -3.76 -10.00
N LYS A 57 -0.76 -2.47 -10.18
CA LYS A 57 -0.37 -1.90 -11.47
C LYS A 57 1.12 -2.05 -11.80
N ALA A 58 2.00 -1.96 -10.80
CA ALA A 58 3.44 -1.85 -11.03
C ALA A 58 4.28 -2.93 -10.31
N CYS A 59 3.87 -3.36 -9.12
CA CYS A 59 4.72 -4.17 -8.24
C CYS A 59 4.44 -5.67 -8.33
N VAL A 60 3.18 -6.05 -8.59
CA VAL A 60 2.68 -7.44 -8.56
C VAL A 60 3.40 -8.35 -9.55
N ALA A 61 3.81 -7.81 -10.71
CA ALA A 61 4.47 -8.57 -11.78
C ALA A 61 5.72 -9.30 -11.29
N CYS A 62 6.44 -8.72 -10.33
CA CYS A 62 7.65 -9.32 -9.76
C CYS A 62 7.43 -9.85 -8.34
N HIS A 63 6.68 -9.12 -7.51
CA HIS A 63 6.55 -9.43 -6.09
C HIS A 63 5.45 -10.45 -5.75
N SER A 64 4.65 -10.91 -6.71
CA SER A 64 3.73 -12.03 -6.49
C SER A 64 4.45 -13.38 -6.49
N THR A 65 5.31 -13.61 -7.48
CA THR A 65 5.99 -14.90 -7.71
C THR A 65 7.49 -14.85 -7.41
N GLY A 66 8.04 -13.68 -7.09
CA GLY A 66 9.45 -13.51 -6.76
C GLY A 66 10.39 -13.51 -7.97
N VAL A 67 9.96 -12.89 -9.06
CA VAL A 67 10.75 -12.77 -10.31
C VAL A 67 12.12 -12.18 -10.00
N ALA A 68 13.16 -12.78 -10.59
CA ALA A 68 14.56 -12.37 -10.39
C ALA A 68 14.99 -12.28 -8.91
N GLY A 69 14.37 -13.06 -8.02
CA GLY A 69 14.66 -13.04 -6.58
C GLY A 69 13.98 -11.88 -5.83
N ALA A 70 12.95 -11.26 -6.41
CA ALA A 70 12.13 -10.29 -5.71
C ALA A 70 11.48 -10.91 -4.45
N PRO A 71 11.42 -10.20 -3.31
CA PRO A 71 10.75 -10.71 -2.12
C PRO A 71 9.26 -10.85 -2.38
N LYS A 72 8.73 -12.07 -2.20
CA LYS A 72 7.33 -12.38 -2.40
C LYS A 72 6.46 -11.71 -1.34
N VAL A 73 5.36 -11.08 -1.74
CA VAL A 73 4.36 -10.61 -0.79
C VAL A 73 3.76 -11.83 -0.08
N GLY A 74 3.60 -11.74 1.23
CA GLY A 74 3.19 -12.85 2.10
C GLY A 74 4.35 -13.68 2.67
N ASP A 75 5.58 -13.55 2.15
CA ASP A 75 6.74 -14.28 2.65
C ASP A 75 7.41 -13.54 3.82
N LYS A 76 6.88 -13.73 5.03
CA LYS A 76 7.39 -13.08 6.24
C LYS A 76 8.91 -13.25 6.40
N ALA A 77 9.45 -14.44 6.15
CA ALA A 77 10.87 -14.73 6.32
C ALA A 77 11.75 -13.93 5.34
N ALA A 78 11.26 -13.65 4.13
CA ALA A 78 11.95 -12.79 3.17
C ALA A 78 11.91 -11.30 3.56
N TRP A 79 10.88 -10.86 4.30
CA TRP A 79 10.64 -9.45 4.64
C TRP A 79 11.23 -9.03 6.00
N GLU A 80 11.35 -9.93 6.97
CA GLU A 80 11.98 -9.65 8.28
C GLU A 80 13.40 -9.05 8.18
N PRO A 81 14.38 -9.67 7.49
CA PRO A 81 15.74 -9.11 7.40
C PRO A 81 15.78 -7.79 6.60
N ARG A 82 14.77 -7.55 5.76
CA ARG A 82 14.64 -6.31 4.98
C ARG A 82 14.10 -5.18 5.85
N MET A 83 13.10 -5.47 6.66
CA MET A 83 12.54 -4.55 7.64
C MET A 83 13.51 -4.24 8.78
N ALA A 84 14.43 -5.16 9.10
CA ALA A 84 15.53 -4.88 10.03
C ALA A 84 16.46 -3.75 9.55
N GLN A 85 16.49 -3.46 8.24
CA GLN A 85 17.20 -2.29 7.69
C GLN A 85 16.44 -0.97 7.90
N GLY A 86 15.19 -1.04 8.35
CA GLY A 86 14.30 0.10 8.55
C GLY A 86 13.43 0.43 7.33
N MET A 87 12.31 1.10 7.59
CA MET A 87 11.34 1.49 6.57
C MET A 87 11.94 2.44 5.52
N GLU A 88 12.77 3.39 5.94
CA GLU A 88 13.40 4.36 5.02
C GLU A 88 14.34 3.68 4.02
N ALA A 89 15.09 2.67 4.43
CA ALA A 89 15.97 1.91 3.53
C ALA A 89 15.17 1.17 2.46
N LEU A 90 14.01 0.61 2.82
CA LEU A 90 13.12 -0.06 1.87
C LEU A 90 12.48 0.91 0.88
N LEU A 91 12.01 2.05 1.37
CA LEU A 91 11.46 3.10 0.53
C LEU A 91 12.50 3.65 -0.45
N ASN A 92 13.72 3.92 0.03
CA ASN A 92 14.81 4.39 -0.81
C ASN A 92 15.16 3.37 -1.91
N ALA A 93 15.22 2.08 -1.57
CA ALA A 93 15.42 1.02 -2.55
C ALA A 93 14.26 0.93 -3.56
N ALA A 94 13.01 1.14 -3.13
CA ALA A 94 11.85 1.12 -4.03
C ALA A 94 11.81 2.34 -4.97
N ILE A 95 12.17 3.53 -4.46
CA ILE A 95 12.17 4.79 -5.23
C ILE A 95 13.35 4.81 -6.20
N LYS A 96 14.56 4.51 -5.74
CA LYS A 96 15.79 4.57 -6.56
C LYS A 96 16.09 3.30 -7.36
N GLY A 97 15.43 2.20 -7.03
CA GLY A 97 15.74 0.89 -7.57
C GLY A 97 16.90 0.21 -6.81
N LYS A 98 16.96 -1.12 -6.92
CA LYS A 98 18.01 -1.94 -6.30
C LYS A 98 18.17 -3.26 -7.04
N GLY A 99 19.36 -3.50 -7.60
CA GLY A 99 19.63 -4.72 -8.36
C GLY A 99 18.70 -4.85 -9.57
N ALA A 100 17.94 -5.95 -9.63
CA ALA A 100 16.95 -6.19 -10.69
C ALA A 100 15.65 -5.39 -10.53
N MET A 101 15.43 -4.73 -9.39
CA MET A 101 14.25 -3.88 -9.18
C MET A 101 14.49 -2.49 -9.77
N PRO A 102 13.75 -2.07 -10.83
CA PRO A 102 13.88 -0.74 -11.40
C PRO A 102 13.39 0.36 -10.44
N PRO A 103 13.83 1.62 -10.62
CA PRO A 103 13.34 2.73 -9.82
C PRO A 103 11.82 2.88 -9.96
N LYS A 104 11.15 3.22 -8.85
CA LYS A 104 9.68 3.35 -8.74
C LYS A 104 8.92 2.12 -9.25
N GLY A 105 9.49 0.91 -9.14
CA GLY A 105 8.87 -0.31 -9.65
C GLY A 105 8.70 -0.31 -11.18
N GLY A 106 9.46 0.50 -11.91
CA GLY A 106 9.42 0.59 -13.36
C GLY A 106 8.38 1.59 -13.90
N ASN A 107 7.64 2.27 -13.02
CA ASN A 107 6.69 3.30 -13.40
C ASN A 107 7.13 4.67 -12.85
N MET A 108 7.82 5.45 -13.69
CA MET A 108 8.33 6.78 -13.31
C MET A 108 7.26 7.84 -13.11
N SER A 109 6.01 7.57 -13.53
CA SER A 109 4.89 8.47 -13.30
C SER A 109 4.36 8.40 -11.86
N LEU A 110 4.76 7.40 -11.07
CA LEU A 110 4.37 7.30 -9.67
C LEU A 110 5.05 8.38 -8.83
N SER A 111 4.28 8.99 -7.95
CA SER A 111 4.78 9.83 -6.86
C SER A 111 5.49 8.98 -5.81
N ASP A 112 6.42 9.58 -5.07
CA ASP A 112 7.15 8.86 -4.01
C ASP A 112 6.19 8.38 -2.89
N GLU A 113 5.11 9.13 -2.66
CA GLU A 113 4.02 8.77 -1.75
C GLU A 113 3.22 7.54 -2.22
N GLU A 114 2.98 7.41 -3.53
CA GLU A 114 2.32 6.25 -4.12
C GLU A 114 3.19 4.99 -3.97
N VAL A 115 4.50 5.12 -4.21
CA VAL A 115 5.47 4.04 -3.98
C VAL A 115 5.49 3.66 -2.49
N LYS A 116 5.47 4.65 -1.59
CA LYS A 116 5.41 4.42 -0.14
C LYS A 116 4.14 3.68 0.28
N GLY A 117 2.99 4.03 -0.30
CA GLY A 117 1.73 3.32 -0.10
C GLY A 117 1.82 1.85 -0.54
N ALA A 118 2.42 1.58 -1.69
CA ALA A 118 2.61 0.22 -2.19
C ALA A 118 3.54 -0.62 -1.30
N VAL A 119 4.66 -0.05 -0.84
CA VAL A 119 5.59 -0.74 0.06
C VAL A 119 4.90 -1.07 1.39
N ARG A 120 4.12 -0.15 1.95
CA ARG A 120 3.32 -0.39 3.16
C ARG A 120 2.32 -1.52 2.96
N TYR A 121 1.56 -1.49 1.88
CA TYR A 121 0.63 -2.55 1.52
C TYR A 121 1.34 -3.92 1.49
N MET A 122 2.48 -4.00 0.82
CA MET A 122 3.24 -5.26 0.72
C MET A 122 3.71 -5.79 2.08
N LEU A 123 4.13 -4.90 2.98
CA LEU A 123 4.56 -5.22 4.35
C LEU A 123 3.39 -5.68 5.22
N GLU A 124 2.24 -5.02 5.13
CA GLU A 124 1.03 -5.43 5.85
C GLU A 124 0.60 -6.84 5.45
N LYS A 125 0.68 -7.17 4.16
CA LYS A 125 0.36 -8.51 3.65
C LYS A 125 1.36 -9.59 4.07
N THR A 126 2.53 -9.22 4.59
CA THR A 126 3.52 -10.18 5.14
C THR A 126 3.43 -10.32 6.66
N GLY A 127 2.61 -9.48 7.32
CA GLY A 127 2.51 -9.42 8.77
C GLY A 127 3.74 -8.80 9.45
N VAL A 128 4.60 -8.11 8.68
CA VAL A 128 5.75 -7.36 9.21
C VAL A 128 5.37 -5.88 9.22
N GLN A 129 5.12 -5.33 10.41
CA GLN A 129 4.71 -3.94 10.57
C GLN A 129 5.94 -3.01 10.61
N PRO A 130 5.95 -1.88 9.89
CA PRO A 130 6.85 -0.79 10.18
C PRO A 130 6.46 -0.19 11.53
N GLY A 131 7.37 -0.28 12.51
CA GLY A 131 7.20 0.31 13.84
C GLY A 131 7.01 1.82 13.81
#